data_AF-A0A7S8IXY0-F1
#
_entry.id   AF-A0A7S8IXY0-F1
#
_cell.length_a   1.000
_cell.length_b   1.000
_cell.length_c   1.000
_cell.angle_alpha   90.00
_cell.angle_beta   90.00
_cell.angle_gamma   90.00
#
_symmetry.space_group_name_H-M   'P 1'
#
loop_
_entity.id
_entity.type
_entity.pdbx_description
1 polymer ?
#
loop_
_entity_poly.entity_id
_entity_poly.type
_entity_poly.pdbx_seq_one_letter_code
_entity_poly.pdbx_strand_id
1 'polypeptide(L)'
;MSTVLDISDANYKEFTDSAGAVVVYGLATCEPCKAYDPILEEVAAKFPELKVGKAKMHVPGRCREIKKTHTFETYPTTHFFAHGKLVLTREGVVEPAELVALISDHLLR
;
A
#
# COMPACT_ATOMS: atom_id res chain seq x y z
N MET A 1 2.82 2.16 -17.92
CA MET A 1 3.29 1.01 -17.14
C MET A 1 3.13 1.37 -15.69
N SER A 2 2.00 1.00 -15.09
CA SER A 2 1.76 1.27 -13.67
C SER A 2 2.43 0.16 -12.87
N THR A 3 3.61 0.45 -12.34
CA THR A 3 4.42 -0.52 -11.61
C THR A 3 4.23 -0.28 -10.12
N VAL A 4 3.93 -1.35 -9.37
CA VAL A 4 3.91 -1.29 -7.90
C VAL A 4 5.30 -0.90 -7.41
N LEU A 5 5.39 0.24 -6.72
CA LEU A 5 6.66 0.81 -6.27
C LEU A 5 7.15 0.08 -5.01
N ASP A 6 8.46 -0.13 -4.89
CA ASP A 6 9.06 -0.67 -3.65
C ASP A 6 9.09 0.43 -2.60
N ILE A 7 8.41 0.23 -1.47
CA ILE A 7 8.31 1.22 -0.40
C ILE A 7 9.28 0.88 0.74
N SER A 8 9.98 1.90 1.19
CA SER A 8 11.00 1.85 2.24
C SER A 8 10.98 3.14 3.05
N ASP A 9 11.63 3.16 4.21
CA ASP A 9 11.67 4.34 5.09
C ASP A 9 12.13 5.62 4.34
N ALA A 10 13.02 5.48 3.34
CA ALA A 10 13.55 6.60 2.57
C ALA A 10 12.52 7.27 1.64
N ASN A 11 11.62 6.50 1.02
CA ASN A 11 10.63 7.05 0.07
C ASN A 11 9.22 7.13 0.66
N TYR A 12 8.98 6.53 1.83
CA TYR A 12 7.67 6.44 2.45
C TYR A 12 7.02 7.81 2.64
N LYS A 13 7.77 8.79 3.14
CA LYS A 13 7.25 10.13 3.43
C LYS A 13 6.79 10.87 2.17
N GLU A 14 7.62 10.90 1.13
CA GLU A 14 7.25 11.54 -0.15
C GLU A 14 6.15 10.78 -0.89
N PHE A 15 6.09 9.46 -0.69
CA PHE A 15 5.07 8.62 -1.27
C PHE A 15 3.70 8.92 -0.65
N THR A 16 3.60 8.92 0.68
CA THR A 16 2.33 9.16 1.40
C THR A 16 1.86 10.61 1.30
N ASP A 17 2.77 11.57 1.11
CA ASP A 17 2.45 13.01 0.92
C ASP A 17 1.70 13.30 -0.40
N SER A 18 1.66 12.34 -1.32
CA SER A 18 0.96 12.49 -2.61
C SER A 18 -0.56 12.62 -2.42
N ALA A 19 -1.26 13.16 -3.43
CA ALA A 19 -2.71 13.38 -3.39
C ALA A 19 -3.48 12.09 -3.02
N GLY A 20 -3.06 10.95 -3.56
CA GLY A 20 -3.46 9.65 -3.06
C GLY A 20 -2.38 8.59 -3.26
N ALA A 21 -2.15 7.83 -2.20
CA ALA A 21 -1.10 6.82 -2.12
C ALA A 21 -1.60 5.59 -1.37
N VAL A 22 -1.33 4.41 -1.92
CA VAL A 22 -1.68 3.12 -1.33
C VAL A 22 -0.41 2.38 -1.00
N VAL A 23 -0.21 2.08 0.28
CA VAL A 23 0.96 1.35 0.76
C VAL A 23 0.52 0.00 1.31
N VAL A 24 1.09 -1.07 0.75
CA VAL A 24 0.83 -2.44 1.19
C VAL A 24 2.04 -2.98 1.93
N TYR A 25 1.83 -3.37 3.17
CA TYR A 25 2.81 -4.03 4.00
C TYR A 25 2.66 -5.53 3.84
N GLY A 26 3.69 -6.16 3.29
CA GLY A 26 3.69 -7.58 3.03
C GLY A 26 5.04 -8.22 3.24
N LEU A 27 5.04 -9.54 3.27
CA LEU A 27 6.25 -10.36 3.30
C LEU A 27 6.41 -11.06 1.95
N ALA A 28 7.63 -11.12 1.44
CA ALA A 28 7.91 -11.76 0.14
C ALA A 28 7.58 -13.28 0.14
N THR A 29 7.60 -13.91 1.32
CA THR A 29 7.33 -15.33 1.53
C THR A 29 5.88 -15.64 1.88
N CYS A 30 5.00 -14.64 1.92
CA CYS A 30 3.61 -14.81 2.34
C CYS A 30 2.72 -15.13 1.14
N GLU A 31 2.12 -16.31 1.12
CA GLU A 31 1.18 -16.76 0.07
C GLU A 31 0.03 -15.77 -0.19
N PRO A 32 -0.69 -15.25 0.82
CA PRO A 32 -1.74 -14.26 0.58
C PRO A 32 -1.19 -12.92 0.04
N CYS A 33 0.07 -12.56 0.33
CA CYS A 33 0.69 -11.38 -0.29
C CYS A 33 0.91 -11.57 -1.80
N LYS A 34 1.19 -12.79 -2.27
CA LYS A 34 1.33 -13.11 -3.70
C LYS A 34 -0.01 -13.07 -4.41
N ALA A 35 -1.08 -13.54 -3.78
CA ALA A 35 -2.44 -13.42 -4.31
C ALA A 35 -2.85 -11.94 -4.44
N TYR A 36 -2.30 -11.07 -3.60
CA TYR A 36 -2.60 -9.64 -3.61
C TYR A 36 -1.77 -8.83 -4.63
N ASP A 37 -0.59 -9.30 -5.06
CA ASP A 37 0.20 -8.64 -6.11
C ASP A 37 -0.61 -8.30 -7.38
N PRO A 38 -1.32 -9.24 -8.04
CA PRO A 38 -2.07 -8.93 -9.26
C PRO A 38 -3.21 -7.93 -9.01
N ILE A 39 -3.81 -7.93 -7.81
CA ILE A 39 -4.85 -6.98 -7.41
C ILE A 39 -4.26 -5.56 -7.35
N LEU A 40 -3.05 -5.41 -6.79
CA LEU A 40 -2.36 -4.13 -6.72
C LEU A 40 -1.93 -3.62 -8.09
N GLU A 41 -1.47 -4.50 -8.97
CA GLU A 41 -1.14 -4.15 -10.34
C GLU A 41 -2.37 -3.68 -11.11
N GLU A 42 -3.52 -4.37 -10.97
CA GLU A 42 -4.77 -3.94 -11.61
C GLU A 42 -5.21 -2.56 -11.12
N VAL A 43 -5.14 -2.31 -9.81
CA VAL A 43 -5.51 -1.02 -9.22
C VAL A 43 -4.56 0.09 -9.65
N ALA A 44 -3.24 -0.18 -9.65
CA ALA A 44 -2.26 0.77 -10.15
C ALA A 44 -2.48 1.08 -11.64
N ALA A 45 -2.89 0.09 -12.43
CA ALA A 45 -3.22 0.26 -13.84
C ALA A 45 -4.52 1.06 -14.05
N LYS A 46 -5.53 0.85 -13.20
CA LYS A 46 -6.79 1.61 -13.22
C LYS A 46 -6.61 3.07 -12.80
N PHE A 47 -5.72 3.33 -11.85
CA PHE A 47 -5.49 4.66 -11.28
C PHE A 47 -4.04 5.10 -11.44
N PRO A 48 -3.62 5.54 -12.65
CA PRO A 48 -2.26 5.97 -12.91
C PRO A 48 -1.88 7.27 -12.17
N GLU A 49 -2.87 8.05 -11.74
CA GLU A 49 -2.68 9.24 -10.91
C GLU A 49 -2.33 8.92 -9.45
N LEU A 50 -2.66 7.71 -8.99
CA LEU A 50 -2.40 7.26 -7.63
C LEU A 50 -1.10 6.49 -7.56
N LYS A 51 -0.41 6.69 -6.44
CA LYS A 51 0.81 5.94 -6.18
C LYS A 51 0.47 4.65 -5.46
N VAL A 52 0.71 3.50 -6.08
CA VAL A 52 0.57 2.19 -5.43
C VAL A 52 1.94 1.60 -5.16
N GLY A 53 2.16 1.19 -3.92
CA GLY A 53 3.46 0.77 -3.43
C GLY A 53 3.37 -0.38 -2.44
N LYS A 54 4.40 -1.23 -2.44
CA LYS A 54 4.51 -2.40 -1.57
C LYS A 54 5.77 -2.30 -0.72
N ALA A 55 5.58 -2.24 0.58
CA ALA A 55 6.62 -2.27 1.60
C ALA A 55 6.93 -3.71 2.01
N LYS A 56 8.17 -4.14 1.74
CA LYS A 56 8.64 -5.49 2.06
C LYS A 56 9.15 -5.55 3.49
N MET A 57 8.24 -5.85 4.41
CA MET A 57 8.53 -5.89 5.85
C MET A 57 9.52 -7.00 6.25
N HIS A 58 9.73 -8.01 5.40
CA HIS A 58 10.72 -9.06 5.65
C HIS A 58 12.16 -8.54 5.56
N VAL A 59 12.41 -7.45 4.83
CA VAL A 59 13.77 -6.97 4.60
C VAL A 59 14.30 -6.26 5.85
N PRO A 60 15.36 -6.78 6.50
CA PRO A 60 15.91 -6.15 7.68
C PRO A 60 16.49 -4.77 7.32
N GLY A 61 16.11 -3.75 8.09
CA GLY A 61 16.64 -2.39 7.94
C GLY A 61 15.96 -1.48 6.92
N ARG A 62 14.97 -1.95 6.14
CA ARG A 62 14.26 -1.12 5.13
C ARG A 62 12.97 -0.44 5.60
N CYS A 63 12.31 -1.01 6.61
CA CYS A 63 11.01 -0.54 7.11
C CYS A 63 11.04 -0.42 8.64
N ARG A 64 12.17 0.03 9.20
CA ARG A 64 12.36 0.12 10.64
C ARG A 64 11.55 1.26 11.23
N GLU A 65 11.47 2.41 10.55
CA GLU A 65 10.65 3.54 11.00
C GLU A 65 9.18 3.26 10.76
N ILE A 66 8.81 2.75 9.59
CA ILE A 66 7.43 2.38 9.27
C ILE A 66 6.85 1.42 10.32
N LYS A 67 7.58 0.36 10.70
CA LYS A 67 7.15 -0.58 11.76
C LYS A 67 7.07 0.04 13.16
N LYS A 68 7.79 1.13 13.39
CA LYS A 68 7.80 1.85 14.67
C LYS A 68 6.62 2.82 14.75
N THR A 69 6.30 3.47 13.62
CA THR A 69 5.20 4.42 13.48
C THR A 69 3.85 3.73 13.36
N HIS A 70 3.81 2.60 12.66
CA HIS A 70 2.60 1.84 12.40
C HIS A 70 2.73 0.43 12.95
N THR A 71 1.76 0.03 13.79
CA THR A 71 1.67 -1.33 14.31
C THR A 71 0.77 -2.14 13.38
N PHE A 72 1.32 -3.23 12.82
CA PHE A 72 0.58 -4.15 11.95
C PHE A 72 0.51 -5.49 12.65
N GLU A 73 -0.71 -5.97 12.91
CA GLU A 73 -0.93 -7.27 13.54
C GLU A 73 -1.01 -8.39 12.50
N THR A 74 -1.47 -8.06 11.29
CA THR A 74 -1.72 -9.01 10.21
C THR A 74 -0.95 -8.65 8.94
N TYR A 75 -0.54 -9.66 8.16
CA TYR A 75 0.01 -9.48 6.81
C TYR A 75 -0.83 -10.27 5.79
N PRO A 76 -1.15 -9.72 4.61
CA PRO A 76 -0.87 -8.35 4.16
C PRO A 76 -1.72 -7.30 4.90
N THR A 77 -1.21 -6.08 5.05
CA THR A 77 -1.99 -4.92 5.50
C THR A 77 -1.86 -3.78 4.51
N THR A 78 -2.96 -3.14 4.16
CA THR A 78 -3.03 -2.01 3.22
C THR A 78 -3.37 -0.74 3.97
N HIS A 79 -2.65 0.33 3.69
CA HIS A 79 -2.94 1.67 4.19
C HIS A 79 -3.17 2.61 3.01
N PHE A 80 -4.15 3.48 3.17
CA PHE A 80 -4.52 4.49 2.21
C PHE A 80 -4.13 5.85 2.77
N PHE A 81 -3.33 6.58 2.03
CA PHE A 81 -2.85 7.91 2.37
C PHE A 81 -3.42 8.91 1.38
N ALA A 82 -3.96 10.01 1.88
CA ALA A 82 -4.35 11.16 1.10
C ALA A 82 -3.67 12.41 1.68
N HIS A 83 -2.89 13.13 0.88
CA HIS A 83 -2.19 14.35 1.32
C HIS A 83 -1.37 14.14 2.60
N GLY A 84 -0.64 13.03 2.70
CA GLY A 84 0.18 12.71 3.87
C GLY A 84 -0.59 12.19 5.09
N LYS A 85 -1.92 12.04 4.99
CA LYS A 85 -2.77 11.54 6.09
C LYS A 85 -3.30 10.15 5.79
N LEU A 86 -3.20 9.26 6.78
CA LEU A 86 -3.84 7.96 6.74
C LEU A 86 -5.37 8.15 6.76
N VAL A 87 -6.03 7.82 5.67
CA VAL A 87 -7.50 7.92 5.54
C VAL A 87 -8.19 6.60 5.86
N LEU A 88 -7.53 5.47 5.59
CA LEU A 88 -8.09 4.15 5.81
C LEU A 88 -6.99 3.11 6.01
N THR A 89 -7.30 2.09 6.81
CA THR A 89 -6.47 0.90 7.02
C THR A 89 -7.31 -0.35 6.76
N ARG A 90 -6.73 -1.32 6.05
CA ARG A 90 -7.35 -2.62 5.79
C ARG A 90 -6.35 -3.73 6.04
N GLU A 91 -6.71 -4.65 6.91
CA GLU A 91 -5.91 -5.83 7.20
C GLU A 91 -6.44 -7.02 6.39
N GLY A 92 -5.53 -7.85 5.89
CA GLY A 92 -5.84 -8.96 5.01
C GLY A 92 -5.84 -8.59 3.52
N VAL A 93 -6.19 -9.59 2.71
CA VAL A 93 -6.34 -9.43 1.26
C VAL A 93 -7.67 -8.76 1.00
N VAL A 94 -7.64 -7.60 0.34
CA VAL A 94 -8.83 -6.86 -0.07
C VAL A 94 -9.17 -7.27 -1.49
N GLU A 95 -10.45 -7.47 -1.78
CA GLU A 95 -10.89 -7.77 -3.14
C GLU A 95 -10.64 -6.57 -4.07
N PRO A 96 -10.32 -6.79 -5.35
CA PRO A 96 -10.01 -5.71 -6.29
C PRO A 96 -11.16 -4.71 -6.42
N ALA A 97 -12.40 -5.18 -6.43
CA ALA A 97 -13.58 -4.32 -6.50
C ALA A 97 -13.73 -3.42 -5.27
N GLU A 98 -13.50 -3.97 -4.08
CA GLU A 98 -13.55 -3.21 -2.83
C GLU A 98 -12.40 -2.21 -2.77
N LEU A 99 -11.18 -2.62 -3.14
CA LEU A 99 -10.01 -1.76 -3.15
C LEU A 99 -10.20 -0.55 -4.07
N VAL A 100 -10.73 -0.77 -5.28
CA VAL A 100 -11.09 0.28 -6.25
C VAL A 100 -12.14 1.22 -5.68
N ALA A 101 -13.17 0.69 -5.02
CA ALA A 101 -14.24 1.51 -4.43
C ALA A 101 -13.71 2.40 -3.29
N LEU A 102 -12.89 1.85 -2.39
CA LEU A 102 -12.28 2.58 -1.27
C LEU A 102 -11.37 3.69 -1.78
N ILE A 103 -10.56 3.41 -2.80
CA ILE A 103 -9.71 4.39 -3.45
C ILE A 103 -10.56 5.52 -4.05
N SER A 104 -11.62 5.16 -4.77
CA SER A 104 -12.47 6.16 -5.43
C SER A 104 -13.21 7.04 -4.44
N ASP A 105 -13.65 6.49 -3.30
CA ASP A 105 -14.37 7.27 -2.29
C ASP A 105 -13.46 8.13 -1.40
N HIS A 106 -12.24 7.65 -1.09
CA HIS A 106 -11.33 8.32 -0.16
C HIS A 106 -10.18 9.10 -0.80
N LEU A 107 -9.70 8.70 -1.98
CA LEU A 107 -8.51 9.28 -2.63
C LEU A 107 -8.83 10.11 -3.87
N LEU A 108 -10.01 9.96 -4.48
CA LEU A 108 -10.42 10.67 -5.70
C LEU A 108 -11.56 11.67 -5.49
N ARG A 109 -11.76 12.11 -4.25
CA ARG A 109 -12.80 13.09 -3.88
C ARG A 109 -12.32 14.53 -3.90
#